data_AF-A0A257GM85-F1
#
_entry.id   AF-A0A257GM85-F1
#
_cell.length_a   1.000
_cell.length_b   1.000
_cell.length_c   1.000
_cell.angle_alpha   90.00
_cell.angle_beta   90.00
_cell.angle_gamma   90.00
#
_symmetry.space_group_name_H-M   'P 1'
#
loop_
_entity.id
_entity.type
_entity.pdbx_description
1 polymer ?
#
loop_
_entity_poly.entity_id
_entity_poly.type
_entity_poly.pdbx_seq_one_letter_code
_entity_poly.pdbx_strand_id
1 'polypeptide(L)' 'MSAPTPWIDLIGQLRRAQVAKRGMRDITVAQPIRDAATVEYSRAMEAIFERLDQMMELGITGRISEWLAKRGRV' A
#
# COMPACT_ATOMS: atom_id res chain seq x y z
N MET A 1 3.85 19.75 -9.00
CA MET A 1 3.86 19.17 -7.63
C MET A 1 3.99 17.65 -7.76
N SER A 2 5.03 17.07 -7.17
CA SER A 2 5.14 15.62 -6.99
C SER A 2 4.15 15.14 -5.91
N ALA A 3 3.77 13.86 -5.96
CA ALA A 3 2.94 13.28 -4.91
C ALA A 3 3.72 13.24 -3.58
N PRO A 4 3.06 13.41 -2.41
CA PRO A 4 3.74 13.27 -1.12
C PRO A 4 4.38 11.89 -0.97
N THR A 5 5.63 11.82 -0.49
CA THR A 5 6.36 10.55 -0.33
C THR A 5 5.59 9.50 0.48
N PRO A 6 4.96 9.82 1.63
CA PRO A 6 4.19 8.84 2.38
C PRO A 6 3.02 8.24 1.59
N TRP A 7 2.42 9.02 0.67
CA TRP A 7 1.38 8.53 -0.22
C TRP A 7 1.93 7.58 -1.28
N ILE A 8 3.09 7.89 -1.88
CA ILE A 8 3.75 7.00 -2.85
C ILE A 8 4.10 5.66 -2.18
N ASP A 9 4.67 5.72 -0.98
CA ASP A 9 5.06 4.54 -0.21
C ASP A 9 3.83 3.68 0.16
N LEU A 10 2.74 4.31 0.61
CA LEU A 10 1.47 3.65 0.89
C LEU A 10 0.95 2.88 -0.34
N ILE A 11 0.95 3.51 -1.52
CA ILE A 11 0.54 2.85 -2.78
C ILE A 11 1.47 1.68 -3.13
N GLY A 12 2.77 1.81 -2.86
CA GLY A 12 3.73 0.72 -3.01
C GLY A 12 3.39 -0.49 -2.13
N GLN A 13 3.08 -0.26 -0.86
CA GLN A 13 2.69 -1.32 0.08
C GLN A 13 1.34 -1.95 -0.29
N LEU A 14 0.36 -1.15 -0.75
CA LEU A 14 -0.91 -1.65 -1.26
C LEU A 14 -0.72 -2.61 -2.44
N ARG A 15 0.18 -2.29 -3.38
CA ARG A 15 0.50 -3.19 -4.50
C ARG A 15 1.14 -4.49 -4.01
N ARG A 16 2.08 -4.42 -3.05
CA ARG A 16 2.69 -5.62 -2.45
C ARG A 16 1.64 -6.50 -1.77
N ALA A 17 0.77 -5.91 -0.96
CA ALA A 17 -0.34 -6.61 -0.32
C ALA A 17 -1.27 -7.27 -1.35
N GLN A 18 -1.59 -6.60 -2.47
CA GLN A 18 -2.40 -7.19 -3.53
C GLN A 18 -1.74 -8.40 -4.19
N VAL A 19 -0.43 -8.33 -4.47
CA VAL A 19 0.33 -9.45 -5.04
C VAL A 19 0.41 -10.61 -4.06
N ALA A 20 0.76 -10.34 -2.80
CA ALA A 20 0.82 -11.33 -1.72
C ALA A 20 -0.53 -12.02 -1.52
N LYS A 21 -1.63 -11.25 -1.49
CA LYS A 21 -3.01 -11.78 -1.40
C LYS A 21 -3.35 -12.74 -2.54
N ARG A 22 -2.86 -12.48 -3.76
CA ARG A 22 -3.04 -13.42 -4.89
C ARG A 22 -2.24 -14.70 -4.66
N GLY A 23 -0.98 -14.59 -4.25
CA GLY A 23 -0.12 -15.73 -3.93
C GLY A 23 -0.69 -16.63 -2.83
N MET A 24 -1.33 -16.06 -1.80
CA MET A 24 -2.01 -16.81 -0.75
C MET A 24 -3.17 -17.69 -1.27
N ARG A 25 -3.87 -17.23 -2.31
CA ARG A 25 -5.06 -17.89 -2.88
C ARG A 25 -4.72 -18.82 -4.04
N ASP A 26 -3.46 -18.84 -4.46
CA ASP A 26 -3.03 -19.65 -5.59
C ASP A 26 -2.92 -21.12 -5.14
N ILE A 27 -3.85 -21.94 -5.62
CA ILE A 27 -3.90 -23.37 -5.31
C ILE A 27 -2.83 -24.17 -6.06
N THR A 28 -2.22 -23.58 -7.08
CA THR A 28 -1.23 -24.25 -7.95
C THR A 28 0.18 -24.23 -7.37
N VAL A 29 0.45 -23.36 -6.40
CA VAL A 29 1.75 -23.26 -5.72
C VAL A 29 1.82 -24.11 -4.46
N ALA A 30 3.03 -24.52 -4.11
CA ALA A 30 3.30 -25.30 -2.91
C ALA A 30 2.95 -24.52 -1.62
N GLN A 31 2.56 -25.25 -0.57
CA GLN A 31 2.18 -24.65 0.72
C GLN A 31 3.21 -23.64 1.29
N PRO A 32 4.53 -23.90 1.27
CA PRO A 32 5.51 -22.94 1.78
C PRO A 32 5.50 -21.59 1.04
N ILE A 33 5.13 -21.57 -0.24
CA ILE A 33 5.01 -20.34 -1.03
C ILE A 33 3.79 -19.54 -0.59
N ARG A 34 2.67 -20.22 -0.29
CA ARG A 34 1.48 -19.56 0.28
C ARG A 34 1.73 -19.01 1.67
N ASP A 35 2.49 -19.73 2.48
CA ASP A 35 2.87 -19.27 3.82
C ASP A 35 3.76 -18.02 3.74
N ALA A 36 4.75 -18.02 2.83
CA ALA A 36 5.58 -16.84 2.56
C ALA A 36 4.73 -15.65 2.06
N ALA A 37 3.76 -15.90 1.18
CA ALA A 37 2.82 -14.88 0.73
C ALA A 37 1.95 -14.33 1.88
N THR A 38 1.59 -15.16 2.85
CA THR A 38 0.85 -14.74 4.04
C THR A 38 1.69 -13.81 4.91
N VAL A 39 2.96 -14.15 5.14
CA VAL A 39 3.90 -13.29 5.89
C VAL A 39 4.09 -11.95 5.19
N GLU A 40 4.29 -11.94 3.87
CA GLU A 40 4.46 -10.70 3.12
C GLU A 40 3.19 -9.84 3.12
N TYR A 41 2.01 -10.48 3.06
CA TYR A 41 0.73 -9.78 3.17
C TYR A 41 0.61 -9.07 4.53
N SER A 42 0.88 -9.77 5.63
CA SER A 42 0.81 -9.19 6.98
C SER A 42 1.77 -8.01 7.14
N ARG A 43 3.03 -8.16 6.70
CA ARG A 43 4.03 -7.08 6.74
C ARG A 43 3.60 -5.86 5.92
N ALA A 44 3.08 -6.08 4.72
CA ALA A 44 2.60 -5.00 3.87
C ALA A 44 1.39 -4.28 4.51
N MET A 45 0.50 -5.00 5.18
CA MET A 45 -0.64 -4.41 5.88
C MET A 45 -0.22 -3.60 7.11
N GLU A 46 0.72 -4.08 7.91
CA GLU A 46 1.29 -3.32 9.04
C GLU A 46 1.92 -2.01 8.54
N ALA A 47 2.76 -2.09 7.50
CA ALA A 47 3.36 -0.91 6.89
C ALA A 47 2.32 0.07 6.30
N ILE A 48 1.19 -0.43 5.78
CA ILE A 48 0.07 0.42 5.33
C ILE A 48 -0.51 1.21 6.50
N PHE A 49 -0.81 0.55 7.62
CA PHE A 49 -1.38 1.20 8.79
C PHE A 49 -0.43 2.24 9.38
N GLU A 50 0.85 1.92 9.55
CA GLU A 50 1.86 2.87 10.01
C GLU A 50 1.94 4.13 9.13
N ARG A 51 1.84 3.97 7.80
CA ARG A 51 1.86 5.12 6.89
C ARG A 51 0.58 5.93 6.96
N LEU A 52 -0.58 5.28 7.13
CA LEU A 52 -1.85 5.99 7.33
C LEU A 52 -1.82 6.82 8.62
N ASP A 53 -1.28 6.27 9.71
CA ASP A 53 -1.13 6.99 10.99
C ASP A 53 -0.21 8.21 10.83
N GLN A 54 0.96 8.04 10.22
CA GLN A 54 1.86 9.16 9.92
C GLN A 54 1.21 10.22 9.03
N MET A 55 0.39 9.79 8.06
CA MET A 55 -0.32 10.73 7.18
C MET A 55 -1.38 11.55 7.92
N MET A 56 -2.05 10.94 8.90
CA MET A 56 -3.01 11.62 9.77
C MET A 56 -2.28 12.61 10.69
N GLU A 57 -1.21 12.17 11.36
CA GLU A 57 -0.42 13.01 12.28
C GLU A 57 0.19 14.23 11.57
N LEU A 58 0.70 14.06 10.35
CA LEU A 58 1.34 15.12 9.58
C LEU A 58 0.33 16.02 8.83
N GLY A 59 -0.97 15.72 8.88
CA GLY A 59 -2.01 16.49 8.17
C GLY A 59 -1.83 16.54 6.66
N ILE A 60 -1.10 15.57 6.06
CA ILE A 60 -0.76 15.59 4.63
C ILE A 60 -1.93 15.16 3.72
N THR A 61 -3.05 14.73 4.29
CA THR A 61 -4.29 14.39 3.59
C THR A 61 -4.77 15.53 2.69
N GLY A 62 -4.70 16.79 3.14
CA GLY A 62 -5.06 17.96 2.33
C GLY A 62 -4.16 18.11 1.09
N ARG A 63 -2.84 17.91 1.25
CA ARG A 63 -1.86 17.98 0.14
C ARG A 63 -2.07 16.87 -0.88
N ILE A 64 -2.52 15.70 -0.43
CA ILE A 64 -2.86 14.57 -1.32
C ILE A 64 -4.13 14.90 -2.11
N SER A 65 -5.17 15.39 -1.45
CA SER A 65 -6.42 15.81 -2.10
C SER A 65 -6.18 16.87 -3.16
N GLU A 66 -5.37 17.90 -2.86
CA GLU A 66 -4.98 18.91 -3.85
C GLU A 66 -4.22 18.32 -5.05
N TRP A 67 -3.28 17.41 -4.78
CA TRP A 67 -2.51 16.76 -5.84
C TRP A 67 -3.41 15.90 -6.74
N LEU A 68 -4.32 15.11 -6.17
CA LEU A 68 -5.29 14.31 -6.91
C LEU A 68 -6.24 15.18 -7.75
N ALA A 69 -6.77 16.25 -7.17
CA ALA A 69 -7.67 17.17 -7.85
C ALA A 69 -7.01 17.88 -9.04
N LYS A 70 -5.72 18.23 -8.95
CA LYS A 70 -4.95 18.80 -10.07
C LYS A 70 -4.71 17.79 -11.19
N ARG A 71 -4.61 16.49 -10.87
CA ARG A 71 -4.41 15.44 -11.87
C ARG A 71 -5.67 15.08 -12.65
N GLY A 72 -6.86 15.23 -12.06
CA GLY A 72 -8.15 15.02 -12.73
C GLY A 72 -8.60 16.15 -13.66
N ARG A 73 -7.81 17.24 -13.76
CA ARG A 73 -8.04 18.37 -14.68
C ARG A 73 -7.17 18.31 -15.94
N VAL A 74 -6.45 17.21 -16.14
CA VAL A 74 -5.62 16.92 -17.31
C VAL A 74 -6.39 15.98 -18.24
#